data_AF-A0A955WHK8-F1
#
_entry.id   AF-A0A955WHK8-F1
#
_cell.length_a   1.000
_cell.length_b   1.000
_cell.length_c   1.000
_cell.angle_alpha   90.00
_cell.angle_beta   90.00
_cell.angle_gamma   90.00
#
_symmetry.space_group_name_H-M   'P 1'
#
loop_
_entity.id
_entity.type
_entity.pdbx_description
1 polymer ?
#
loop_
_entity_poly.entity_id
_entity_poly.type
_entity_poly.pdbx_seq_one_letter_code
_entity_poly.pdbx_strand_id
1 'polypeptide(L)'
;MVVKARAYLDGLRAVAEGDTVHLTGTLRDNLGTPVPGVEVRVAARQASAQATTDGSGRFEVDLDVPGGGRAKVAIEWPGGDWLAPAGASLDVAVGRTEVQLALDVPDAIDAGAVVHLGARASDANGEALADLPLRARLGEQSIDGHTHSSGQLGLTFAPLEAGVHRLTVDFAGDKLRLPARATKAIAVTRPLTVELGLRSATPLEPGAPIVFDAHFGEGTPDGVRAVLTADG
;
A
#
# COMPACT_ATOMS: atom_id res chain seq x y z
N MET A 1 17.54 -44.53 -24.14
CA MET A 1 16.42 -43.67 -23.67
C MET A 1 17.04 -42.57 -22.84
N VAL A 2 16.78 -41.30 -23.17
CA VAL A 2 17.27 -40.16 -22.38
C VAL A 2 16.25 -39.88 -21.28
N VAL A 3 16.72 -39.79 -20.04
CA VAL A 3 15.90 -39.49 -18.86
C VAL A 3 15.77 -37.97 -18.72
N LYS A 4 14.58 -37.46 -18.37
CA LYS A 4 14.41 -36.01 -18.17
C LYS A 4 15.00 -35.59 -16.84
N ALA A 5 15.74 -34.48 -16.81
CA ALA A 5 16.15 -33.83 -15.56
C ALA A 5 15.25 -32.63 -15.23
N ARG A 6 15.27 -32.23 -13.96
CA ARG A 6 14.53 -31.10 -13.39
C ARG A 6 15.47 -30.32 -12.49
N ALA A 7 15.59 -29.03 -12.77
CA ALA A 7 16.28 -28.10 -11.90
C ALA A 7 15.25 -27.36 -11.04
N TYR A 8 15.65 -27.01 -9.83
CA TYR A 8 14.90 -26.17 -8.91
C TYR A 8 15.84 -25.09 -8.41
N LEU A 9 15.38 -23.84 -8.44
CA LEU A 9 16.03 -22.74 -7.73
C LEU A 9 15.19 -22.43 -6.51
N ASP A 10 15.86 -22.31 -5.38
CA ASP A 10 15.31 -21.84 -4.12
C ASP A 10 16.12 -20.62 -3.69
N GLY A 11 15.45 -19.52 -3.38
CA GLY A 11 16.19 -18.28 -3.18
C GLY A 11 15.36 -17.04 -2.88
N LEU A 12 16.12 -16.02 -2.49
CA LEU A 12 15.69 -14.66 -2.15
C LEU A 12 14.82 -14.05 -3.27
N ARG A 13 13.74 -13.36 -2.87
CA ARG A 13 12.88 -12.61 -3.83
C ARG A 13 13.34 -11.18 -4.05
N ALA A 14 14.18 -10.63 -3.17
CA ALA A 14 14.69 -9.28 -3.26
C ALA A 14 16.05 -9.15 -2.56
N VAL A 15 16.96 -8.37 -3.15
CA VAL A 15 18.31 -8.09 -2.64
C VAL A 15 18.63 -6.60 -2.85
N ALA A 16 19.40 -5.99 -1.94
CA ALA A 16 19.79 -4.59 -2.10
C ALA A 16 20.77 -4.42 -3.26
N GLU A 17 20.87 -3.20 -3.78
CA GLU A 17 21.81 -2.92 -4.87
C GLU A 17 23.24 -3.02 -4.34
N GLY A 18 24.08 -3.79 -5.03
CA GLY A 18 25.46 -4.05 -4.63
C GLY A 18 25.63 -5.20 -3.63
N ASP A 19 24.55 -5.80 -3.15
CA ASP A 19 24.61 -7.03 -2.36
C ASP A 19 24.69 -8.26 -3.28
N THR A 20 25.48 -9.24 -2.89
CA THR A 20 25.60 -10.54 -3.57
C THR A 20 24.35 -11.39 -3.33
N VAL A 21 23.79 -11.98 -4.40
CA VAL A 21 22.64 -12.88 -4.28
C VAL A 21 23.13 -14.29 -3.99
N HIS A 22 22.88 -14.78 -2.77
CA HIS A 22 23.11 -16.18 -2.43
C HIS A 22 21.93 -17.04 -2.90
N LEU A 23 22.20 -17.97 -3.82
CA LEU A 23 21.21 -18.82 -4.46
C LEU A 23 21.50 -20.27 -4.14
N THR A 24 20.44 -21.03 -3.90
CA THR A 24 20.54 -22.47 -3.69
C THR A 24 19.63 -23.18 -4.69
N GLY A 25 19.93 -24.43 -4.99
CA GLY A 25 19.05 -25.19 -5.86
C GLY A 25 19.38 -26.65 -5.88
N THR A 26 18.52 -27.43 -6.56
CA THR A 26 18.73 -28.87 -6.71
C THR A 26 18.52 -29.29 -8.15
N LEU A 27 19.27 -30.30 -8.57
CA LEU A 27 19.14 -30.98 -9.85
C LEU A 27 18.82 -32.45 -9.59
N ARG A 28 17.68 -32.89 -10.13
CA ARG A 28 17.17 -34.26 -9.99
C ARG A 28 16.71 -34.79 -11.33
N ASP A 29 16.71 -36.10 -11.51
CA ASP A 29 16.03 -36.74 -12.64
C ASP A 29 14.50 -36.73 -12.44
N ASN A 30 13.76 -37.26 -13.42
CA ASN A 30 12.30 -37.38 -13.38
C ASN A 30 11.77 -38.43 -12.37
N LEU A 31 12.66 -39.26 -11.81
CA LEU A 31 12.36 -40.21 -10.75
C LEU A 31 12.66 -39.63 -9.36
N GLY A 32 13.21 -38.41 -9.30
CA GLY A 32 13.60 -37.73 -8.06
C GLY A 32 15.01 -38.05 -7.60
N THR A 33 15.77 -38.84 -8.35
CA THR A 33 17.17 -39.19 -8.06
C THR A 33 18.05 -37.95 -8.19
N PRO A 34 18.92 -37.65 -7.22
CA PRO A 34 19.92 -36.61 -7.35
C PRO A 34 20.83 -36.78 -8.57
N VAL A 35 21.23 -35.67 -9.19
CA VAL A 35 22.27 -35.65 -10.23
C VAL A 35 23.53 -34.98 -9.64
N PRO A 36 24.47 -35.73 -9.05
CA PRO A 36 25.66 -35.18 -8.39
C PRO A 36 26.82 -34.94 -9.35
N GLY A 37 27.74 -34.06 -8.98
CA GLY A 37 29.03 -33.84 -9.64
C GLY A 37 28.95 -33.17 -11.01
N VAL A 38 27.82 -32.53 -11.34
CA VAL A 38 27.66 -31.82 -12.62
C VAL A 38 27.70 -30.32 -12.43
N GLU A 39 28.30 -29.62 -13.39
CA GLU A 39 28.36 -28.17 -13.39
C GLU A 39 27.05 -27.59 -13.95
N VAL A 40 26.48 -26.64 -13.23
CA VAL A 40 25.32 -25.86 -13.65
C VAL A 40 25.71 -24.40 -13.81
N ARG A 41 25.13 -23.73 -14.80
CA ARG A 41 25.33 -22.30 -15.02
C ARG A 41 24.16 -21.52 -14.45
N VAL A 42 24.44 -20.53 -13.63
CA VAL A 42 23.44 -19.57 -13.14
C VAL A 42 23.74 -18.20 -13.72
N ALA A 43 22.73 -17.54 -14.28
CA ALA A 43 22.89 -16.27 -14.94
C ALA A 43 21.73 -15.32 -14.65
N ALA A 44 22.05 -14.03 -14.54
CA ALA A 44 21.09 -12.96 -14.43
C ALA A 44 21.67 -11.71 -15.11
N ARG A 45 20.95 -11.18 -16.11
CA ARG A 45 21.43 -10.04 -16.93
C ARG A 45 22.80 -10.36 -17.56
N GLN A 46 23.83 -9.57 -17.23
CA GLN A 46 25.21 -9.74 -17.69
C GLN A 46 26.06 -10.57 -16.72
N ALA A 47 25.55 -10.90 -15.53
CA ALA A 47 26.25 -11.70 -14.54
C ALA A 47 26.01 -13.19 -14.79
N SER A 48 27.06 -14.00 -14.62
CA SER A 48 26.92 -15.45 -14.59
C SER A 48 27.98 -16.09 -13.71
N ALA A 49 27.59 -17.17 -13.04
CA ALA A 49 28.44 -18.00 -12.23
C ALA A 49 28.17 -19.48 -12.52
N GLN A 50 29.08 -20.34 -12.07
CA GLN A 50 28.97 -21.79 -12.19
C GLN A 50 29.01 -22.41 -10.79
N ALA A 51 28.28 -23.49 -10.61
CA ALA A 51 28.31 -24.28 -9.39
C ALA A 51 28.28 -25.77 -9.73
N THR A 52 28.86 -26.60 -8.87
CA THR A 52 28.82 -28.06 -9.02
C THR A 52 27.81 -28.64 -8.04
N THR A 53 26.98 -29.57 -8.50
CA THR A 53 26.05 -30.28 -7.62
C THR A 53 26.77 -31.24 -6.68
N ASP A 54 26.39 -31.24 -5.42
CA ASP A 54 26.90 -32.16 -4.40
C ASP A 54 26.27 -33.55 -4.50
N GLY A 55 26.64 -34.47 -3.60
CA GLY A 55 26.11 -35.84 -3.56
C GLY A 55 24.58 -35.94 -3.36
N SER A 56 23.93 -34.87 -2.89
CA SER A 56 22.48 -34.76 -2.75
C SER A 56 21.80 -34.09 -3.96
N GLY A 57 22.59 -33.71 -4.98
CA GLY A 57 22.15 -32.98 -6.16
C GLY A 57 21.93 -31.50 -5.89
N ARG A 58 22.38 -30.99 -4.73
CA ARG A 58 22.23 -29.58 -4.34
C ARG A 58 23.44 -28.77 -4.80
N PHE A 59 23.21 -27.52 -5.17
CA PHE A 59 24.28 -26.55 -5.45
C PHE A 59 23.99 -25.24 -4.74
N GLU A 60 25.04 -24.49 -4.48
CA GLU A 60 24.98 -23.11 -3.97
C GLU A 60 25.82 -22.23 -4.88
N VAL A 61 25.37 -21.00 -5.11
CA VAL A 61 26.12 -20.04 -5.91
C VAL A 61 25.85 -18.63 -5.43
N ASP A 62 26.92 -17.86 -5.38
CA ASP A 62 26.87 -16.41 -5.17
C ASP A 62 26.89 -15.71 -6.53
N LEU A 63 25.94 -14.80 -6.75
CA LEU A 63 25.83 -14.05 -8.00
C LEU A 63 25.69 -12.56 -7.71
N ASP A 64 26.65 -11.78 -8.18
CA ASP A 64 26.59 -10.32 -8.15
C ASP A 64 25.72 -9.83 -9.32
N VAL A 65 24.44 -9.61 -9.05
CA VAL A 65 23.50 -9.13 -10.06
C VAL A 65 23.56 -7.60 -10.11
N PRO A 66 23.86 -6.98 -11.27
CA PRO A 66 23.82 -5.53 -11.39
C PRO A 66 22.44 -4.98 -11.06
N GLY A 67 22.41 -3.83 -10.37
CA GLY A 67 21.18 -3.11 -10.04
C GLY A 67 20.31 -2.77 -11.25
N GLY A 68 19.09 -2.34 -10.95
CA GLY A 68 18.14 -1.84 -11.96
C GLY A 68 16.79 -2.54 -11.94
N GLY A 69 16.28 -2.89 -10.76
CA GLY A 69 14.94 -3.44 -10.57
C GLY A 69 14.89 -4.96 -10.69
N ARG A 70 13.81 -5.51 -11.24
CA ARG A 70 13.65 -6.97 -11.34
C ARG A 70 14.64 -7.57 -12.34
N ALA A 71 15.21 -8.71 -12.00
CA ALA A 71 16.11 -9.50 -12.83
C ALA A 71 15.64 -10.96 -12.81
N LYS A 72 15.56 -11.57 -14.00
CA LYS A 72 15.33 -13.00 -14.12
C LYS A 72 16.64 -13.74 -13.88
N VAL A 73 16.71 -14.49 -12.80
CA VAL A 73 17.80 -15.42 -12.50
C VAL A 73 17.43 -16.77 -13.09
N ALA A 74 18.27 -17.30 -13.97
CA ALA A 74 18.06 -18.60 -14.59
C ALA A 74 19.21 -19.55 -14.24
N ILE A 75 18.87 -20.81 -13.98
CA ILE A 75 19.82 -21.92 -13.99
C ILE A 75 19.63 -22.71 -15.27
N GLU A 76 20.75 -23.10 -15.87
CA GLU A 76 20.81 -23.93 -17.04
C GLU A 76 21.83 -25.05 -16.82
N TRP A 77 21.40 -26.26 -17.15
CA TRP A 77 22.25 -27.44 -17.28
C TRP A 77 22.04 -28.05 -18.66
N PRO A 78 23.08 -28.19 -19.50
CA PRO A 78 22.94 -28.63 -20.89
C PRO A 78 22.57 -30.11 -21.04
N GLY A 79 22.51 -30.87 -19.95
CA GLY A 79 22.30 -32.31 -19.98
C GLY A 79 23.62 -33.08 -20.02
N GLY A 80 23.51 -34.40 -20.04
CA GLY A 80 24.62 -35.33 -20.17
C GLY A 80 24.23 -36.54 -21.02
N ASP A 81 25.13 -37.52 -21.13
CA ASP A 81 25.01 -38.68 -22.04
C ASP A 81 23.64 -39.39 -22.00
N TRP A 82 23.02 -39.45 -20.82
CA TRP A 82 21.76 -40.16 -20.58
C TRP A 82 20.65 -39.27 -20.02
N LEU A 83 20.92 -37.98 -19.82
CA LEU A 83 20.03 -37.04 -19.14
C LEU A 83 19.81 -35.80 -20.02
N ALA A 84 18.56 -35.46 -20.27
CA ALA A 84 18.19 -34.30 -21.06
C ALA A 84 18.58 -32.99 -20.34
N PRO A 85 18.77 -31.88 -21.09
CA PRO A 85 18.95 -30.57 -20.50
C PRO A 85 17.85 -30.21 -19.50
N ALA A 86 18.20 -29.42 -18.49
CA ALA A 86 17.26 -28.92 -17.48
C ALA A 86 17.57 -27.46 -17.14
N GLY A 87 16.54 -26.74 -16.71
CA GLY A 87 16.68 -25.37 -16.25
C GLY A 87 15.49 -24.93 -15.41
N ALA A 88 15.68 -23.84 -14.68
CA ALA A 88 14.66 -23.19 -13.87
C ALA A 88 14.95 -21.69 -13.80
N SER A 89 13.97 -20.89 -13.40
CA SER A 89 14.18 -19.46 -13.21
C SER A 89 13.34 -18.90 -12.09
N LEU A 90 13.84 -17.83 -11.46
CA LEU A 90 13.15 -17.03 -10.47
C LEU A 90 13.33 -15.54 -10.81
N ASP A 91 12.30 -14.75 -10.55
CA ASP A 91 12.40 -13.28 -10.61
C ASP A 91 12.86 -12.73 -9.26
N VAL A 92 13.93 -11.95 -9.27
CA VAL A 92 14.54 -11.33 -8.08
C VAL A 92 14.56 -9.82 -8.26
N ALA A 93 14.06 -9.06 -7.29
CA ALA A 93 14.22 -7.60 -7.27
C ALA A 93 15.65 -7.24 -6.81
N VAL A 94 16.38 -6.48 -7.63
CA VAL A 94 17.76 -6.06 -7.34
C VAL A 94 17.83 -4.53 -7.25
N GLY A 95 18.14 -4.06 -6.05
CA GLY A 95 18.06 -2.65 -5.70
C GLY A 95 16.70 -2.22 -5.20
N ARG A 96 16.56 -0.90 -5.01
CA ARG A 96 15.34 -0.34 -4.44
C ARG A 96 14.22 -0.26 -5.47
N THR A 97 13.05 -0.76 -5.12
CA THR A 97 11.84 -0.66 -5.96
C THR A 97 10.96 0.50 -5.52
N GLU A 98 10.18 1.04 -6.45
CA GLU A 98 9.21 2.09 -6.14
C GLU A 98 8.05 1.55 -5.29
N VAL A 99 7.58 2.37 -4.35
CA VAL A 99 6.37 2.15 -3.56
C VAL A 99 5.32 3.15 -4.00
N GLN A 100 4.13 2.65 -4.30
CA GLN A 100 2.96 3.46 -4.59
C GLN A 100 2.09 3.53 -3.34
N LEU A 101 1.72 4.75 -2.94
CA LEU A 101 0.80 5.00 -1.83
C LEU A 101 -0.51 5.59 -2.37
N ALA A 102 -1.64 5.02 -1.97
CA ALA A 102 -2.97 5.52 -2.24
C ALA A 102 -3.71 5.80 -0.93
N LEU A 103 -4.55 6.83 -0.93
CA LEU A 103 -5.32 7.25 0.24
C LEU A 103 -6.81 7.05 -0.03
N ASP A 104 -7.48 6.33 0.87
CA ASP A 104 -8.92 6.17 0.89
C ASP A 104 -9.51 7.14 1.93
N VAL A 105 -10.00 8.26 1.41
CA VAL A 105 -10.35 9.44 2.20
C VAL A 105 -11.58 10.09 1.56
N PRO A 106 -12.67 10.32 2.31
CA PRO A 106 -13.83 11.05 1.80
C PRO A 106 -13.50 12.52 1.58
N ASP A 107 -14.27 13.20 0.73
CA ASP A 107 -14.04 14.62 0.44
C ASP A 107 -14.41 15.53 1.62
N ALA A 108 -15.38 15.10 2.44
CA ALA A 108 -15.80 15.79 3.65
C ALA A 108 -16.09 14.82 4.81
N ILE A 109 -15.86 15.29 6.04
CA ILE A 109 -16.23 14.64 7.30
C ILE A 109 -16.83 15.66 8.27
N ASP A 110 -17.62 15.20 9.23
CA ASP A 110 -18.22 16.07 10.24
C ASP A 110 -17.21 16.45 11.34
N ALA A 111 -17.21 17.73 11.70
CA ALA A 111 -16.43 18.25 12.82
C ALA A 111 -16.86 17.59 14.14
N GLY A 112 -15.91 17.33 15.03
CA GLY A 112 -16.20 16.72 16.33
C GLY A 112 -16.38 15.20 16.31
N ALA A 113 -16.45 14.56 15.13
CA ALA A 113 -16.48 13.10 15.01
C ALA A 113 -15.06 12.49 14.99
N VAL A 114 -14.93 11.25 15.47
CA VAL A 114 -13.70 10.46 15.28
C VAL A 114 -13.50 10.19 13.79
N VAL A 115 -12.25 10.33 13.32
CA VAL A 115 -11.93 10.29 11.90
C VAL A 115 -11.32 8.93 11.55
N HIS A 116 -11.96 8.18 10.65
CA HIS A 116 -11.49 6.90 10.14
C HIS A 116 -11.11 7.01 8.66
N LEU A 117 -9.86 6.71 8.33
CA LEU A 117 -9.29 6.83 6.99
C LEU A 117 -8.50 5.58 6.63
N GLY A 118 -8.25 5.39 5.33
CA GLY A 118 -7.43 4.29 4.82
C GLY A 118 -6.21 4.78 4.06
N ALA A 119 -5.15 3.99 4.13
CA ALA A 119 -4.03 4.06 3.20
C ALA A 119 -3.78 2.68 2.59
N ARG A 120 -3.26 2.64 1.37
CA ARG A 120 -2.84 1.42 0.68
C ARG A 120 -1.43 1.61 0.13
N ALA A 121 -0.58 0.62 0.32
CA ALA A 121 0.74 0.53 -0.29
C ALA A 121 0.81 -0.64 -1.28
N SER A 122 1.36 -0.38 -2.45
CA SER A 122 1.64 -1.38 -3.47
C SER A 122 3.00 -1.16 -4.13
N ASP A 123 3.53 -2.18 -4.79
CA ASP A 123 4.68 -2.03 -5.67
C ASP A 123 4.28 -1.41 -7.02
N ALA A 124 5.26 -1.21 -7.91
CA ALA A 124 5.04 -0.65 -9.25
C ALA A 124 4.10 -1.49 -10.14
N ASN A 125 3.85 -2.76 -9.81
CA ASN A 125 2.94 -3.65 -10.53
C ASN A 125 1.54 -3.67 -9.91
N GLY A 126 1.30 -2.93 -8.82
CA GLY A 126 0.06 -2.96 -8.07
C GLY A 126 -0.06 -4.12 -7.08
N GLU A 127 1.02 -4.88 -6.85
CA GLU A 127 1.02 -5.94 -5.83
C GLU A 127 1.07 -5.31 -4.43
N ALA A 128 0.24 -5.81 -3.53
CA ALA A 128 0.13 -5.29 -2.17
C ALA A 128 1.42 -5.48 -1.36
N LEU A 129 1.88 -4.43 -0.70
CA LEU A 129 3.03 -4.49 0.20
C LEU A 129 2.58 -4.65 1.64
N ALA A 130 2.73 -5.85 2.19
CA ALA A 130 2.45 -6.14 3.59
C ALA A 130 3.59 -5.71 4.51
N ASP A 131 3.25 -5.47 5.78
CA ASP A 131 4.17 -5.10 6.86
C ASP A 131 5.06 -3.90 6.52
N LEU A 132 4.53 -2.96 5.74
CA LEU A 132 5.23 -1.74 5.36
C LEU A 132 5.02 -0.67 6.45
N PRO A 133 6.09 -0.17 7.09
CA PRO A 133 5.96 0.85 8.13
C PRO A 133 5.60 2.21 7.49
N LEU A 134 4.45 2.75 7.85
CA LEU A 134 3.95 4.04 7.38
C LEU A 134 3.79 5.01 8.54
N ARG A 135 4.05 6.29 8.26
CA ARG A 135 3.72 7.40 9.15
C ARG A 135 2.63 8.25 8.53
N ALA A 136 1.49 8.36 9.19
CA ALA A 136 0.38 9.21 8.78
C ALA A 136 0.32 10.47 9.65
N ARG A 137 0.01 11.61 9.03
CA ARG A 137 -0.15 12.91 9.69
C ARG A 137 -1.41 13.61 9.22
N LEU A 138 -2.20 14.12 10.16
CA LEU A 138 -3.42 14.87 9.89
C LEU A 138 -3.53 15.99 10.94
N GLY A 139 -3.40 17.25 10.50
CA GLY A 139 -3.22 18.38 11.42
C GLY A 139 -1.95 18.19 12.26
N GLU A 140 -2.06 18.38 13.57
CA GLU A 140 -0.98 18.17 14.54
C GLU A 140 -0.81 16.71 14.97
N GLN A 141 -1.67 15.80 14.50
CA GLN A 141 -1.67 14.40 14.91
C GLN A 141 -0.74 13.56 14.02
N SER A 142 -0.04 12.61 14.62
CA SER A 142 0.84 11.66 13.94
C SER A 142 0.60 10.24 14.43
N ILE A 143 0.48 9.29 13.49
CA ILE A 143 0.26 7.87 13.75
C ILE A 143 1.29 7.08 12.96
N ASP A 144 1.98 6.14 13.62
CA ASP A 144 2.82 5.15 12.97
C ASP A 144 2.09 3.80 12.94
N GLY A 145 2.18 3.08 11.82
CA GLY A 145 1.49 1.80 11.64
C GLY A 145 2.13 0.95 10.56
N HIS A 146 1.73 -0.31 10.45
CA HIS A 146 2.21 -1.24 9.43
C HIS A 146 1.05 -1.71 8.56
N THR A 147 1.27 -1.80 7.25
CA THR A 147 0.25 -2.36 6.36
C THR A 147 0.00 -3.84 6.66
N HIS A 148 -1.23 -4.31 6.51
CA HIS A 148 -1.54 -5.74 6.63
C HIS A 148 -1.29 -6.49 5.32
N SER A 149 -1.63 -7.78 5.28
CA SER A 149 -1.40 -8.68 4.13
C SER A 149 -1.95 -8.20 2.79
N SER A 150 -2.98 -7.34 2.76
CA SER A 150 -3.52 -6.77 1.53
C SER A 150 -2.97 -5.37 1.21
N GLY A 151 -1.92 -4.94 1.91
CA GLY A 151 -1.25 -3.67 1.71
C GLY A 151 -2.01 -2.47 2.26
N GLN A 152 -3.09 -2.66 3.01
CA GLN A 152 -3.86 -1.54 3.57
C GLN A 152 -3.44 -1.25 5.00
N LEU A 153 -3.70 -0.04 5.46
CA LEU A 153 -3.55 0.42 6.83
C LEU A 153 -4.76 1.28 7.17
N GLY A 154 -5.47 0.90 8.24
CA GLY A 154 -6.52 1.73 8.83
C GLY A 154 -5.90 2.79 9.73
N LEU A 155 -6.42 4.02 9.64
CA LEU A 155 -5.96 5.18 10.39
C LEU A 155 -7.13 5.77 11.19
N THR A 156 -6.93 5.98 12.49
CA THR A 156 -7.95 6.55 13.38
C THR A 156 -7.39 7.78 14.07
N PHE A 157 -7.93 8.95 13.74
CA PHE A 157 -7.56 10.22 14.36
C PHE A 157 -8.65 10.71 15.32
N ALA A 158 -8.23 11.40 16.38
CA ALA A 158 -9.15 12.16 17.23
C ALA A 158 -9.90 13.24 16.42
N PRO A 159 -11.04 13.74 16.91
CA PRO A 159 -11.82 14.75 16.23
C PRO A 159 -11.05 16.01 15.83
N LEU A 160 -11.46 16.59 14.70
CA LEU A 160 -10.89 17.80 14.14
C LEU A 160 -11.88 18.97 14.19
N GLU A 161 -11.32 20.18 14.26
CA GLU A 161 -12.07 21.42 14.07
C GLU A 161 -12.46 21.60 12.61
N ALA A 162 -13.53 22.37 12.39
CA ALA A 162 -13.99 22.72 11.04
C ALA A 162 -12.89 23.47 10.26
N GLY A 163 -12.75 23.14 8.98
CA GLY A 163 -11.71 23.69 8.12
C GLY A 163 -11.18 22.66 7.12
N VAL A 164 -10.17 23.07 6.34
CA VAL A 164 -9.49 22.15 5.41
C VAL A 164 -8.24 21.60 6.08
N HIS A 165 -8.19 20.30 6.23
CA HIS A 165 -7.04 19.57 6.77
C HIS A 165 -6.36 18.77 5.67
N ARG A 166 -5.09 18.41 5.88
CA ARG A 166 -4.32 17.63 4.90
C ARG A 166 -3.80 16.36 5.54
N LEU A 167 -4.26 15.21 5.03
CA LEU A 167 -3.65 13.93 5.32
C LEU A 167 -2.36 13.81 4.52
N THR A 168 -1.28 13.43 5.20
CA THR A 168 -0.01 13.02 4.57
C THR A 168 0.34 11.65 5.09
N VAL A 169 0.66 10.71 4.20
CA VAL A 169 1.19 9.39 4.57
C VAL A 169 2.55 9.23 3.92
N ASP A 170 3.55 8.95 4.75
CA ASP A 170 4.95 8.81 4.40
C ASP A 170 5.42 7.38 4.62
N PHE A 171 6.11 6.84 3.62
CA PHE A 171 7.04 5.73 3.76
C PHE A 171 8.46 6.28 3.62
N ALA A 172 9.31 6.10 4.62
CA ALA A 172 10.65 6.67 4.64
C ALA A 172 11.65 5.98 3.68
N GLY A 173 11.27 4.84 3.09
CA GLY A 173 12.18 4.00 2.34
C GLY A 173 12.93 3.01 3.23
N ASP A 174 13.49 1.98 2.62
CA ASP A 174 14.38 1.02 3.25
C ASP A 174 15.46 0.53 2.26
N LYS A 175 16.16 -0.57 2.59
CA LYS A 175 17.20 -1.15 1.75
C LYS A 175 16.70 -1.66 0.40
N LEU A 176 15.44 -2.08 0.32
CA LEU A 176 14.83 -2.73 -0.85
C LEU A 176 13.78 -1.86 -1.53
N ARG A 177 13.36 -0.74 -0.91
CA ARG A 177 12.25 0.08 -1.38
C ARG A 177 12.55 1.56 -1.24
N LEU A 178 12.18 2.33 -2.26
CA LEU A 178 12.31 3.78 -2.28
C LEU A 178 11.30 4.44 -1.33
N PRO A 179 11.62 5.62 -0.77
CA PRO A 179 10.63 6.41 -0.03
C PRO A 179 9.43 6.77 -0.91
N ALA A 180 8.26 6.88 -0.29
CA ALA A 180 7.03 7.28 -0.97
C ALA A 180 6.20 8.21 -0.09
N ARG A 181 5.44 9.10 -0.72
CA ARG A 181 4.53 10.03 -0.03
C ARG A 181 3.22 10.14 -0.80
N ALA A 182 2.11 10.07 -0.08
CA ALA A 182 0.80 10.46 -0.60
C ALA A 182 0.20 11.57 0.26
N THR A 183 -0.59 12.45 -0.36
CA THR A 183 -1.31 13.51 0.34
C THR A 183 -2.70 13.71 -0.23
N LYS A 184 -3.67 14.01 0.63
CA LYS A 184 -5.04 14.36 0.24
C LYS A 184 -5.62 15.40 1.21
N ALA A 185 -6.29 16.40 0.65
CA ALA A 185 -7.03 17.39 1.43
C ALA A 185 -8.41 16.82 1.83
N ILE A 186 -8.90 17.23 3.00
CA ILE A 186 -10.17 16.79 3.58
C ILE A 186 -10.88 18.03 4.12
N ALA A 187 -12.12 18.25 3.72
CA ALA A 187 -12.97 19.26 4.34
C ALA A 187 -13.56 18.70 5.64
N VAL A 188 -13.41 19.42 6.74
CA VAL A 188 -14.10 19.14 8.00
C VAL A 188 -15.20 20.17 8.14
N THR A 189 -16.45 19.71 8.10
CA THR A 189 -17.64 20.57 8.05
C THR A 189 -18.41 20.49 9.36
N ARG A 190 -18.94 21.61 9.83
CA ARG A 190 -20.01 21.59 10.83
C ARG A 190 -21.34 21.54 10.08
N PRO A 191 -22.18 20.50 10.25
CA PRO A 191 -23.52 20.54 9.70
C PRO A 191 -24.26 21.75 10.28
N LEU A 192 -24.91 22.52 9.42
CA LEU A 192 -25.71 23.67 9.83
C LEU A 192 -27.07 23.15 10.32
N THR A 193 -27.39 23.35 11.60
CA THR A 193 -28.76 23.13 12.10
C THR A 193 -29.58 24.39 11.84
N VAL A 194 -30.75 24.23 11.22
CA VAL A 194 -31.73 25.31 11.02
C VAL A 194 -32.95 25.00 11.86
N GLU A 195 -33.25 25.87 12.82
CA GLU A 195 -34.47 25.78 13.62
C GLU A 195 -35.46 26.85 13.15
N LEU A 196 -36.69 26.44 12.82
CA LEU A 196 -37.78 27.35 12.49
C LEU A 196 -38.73 27.44 13.68
N GLY A 197 -38.88 28.65 14.24
CA GLY A 197 -39.83 28.94 15.31
C GLY A 197 -41.03 29.72 14.78
N LEU A 198 -42.24 29.32 15.19
CA LEU A 198 -43.46 30.11 15.02
C LEU A 198 -43.79 30.78 16.35
N ARG A 199 -43.91 32.11 16.36
CA ARG A 199 -44.40 32.87 17.51
C ARG A 199 -45.62 33.68 17.10
N SER A 200 -46.71 33.54 17.87
CA SER A 200 -47.89 34.39 17.74
C SER A 200 -48.19 35.08 19.06
N ALA A 201 -48.78 36.28 18.99
CA ALA A 201 -49.39 36.88 20.16
C ALA A 201 -50.61 36.04 20.55
N THR A 202 -50.67 35.60 21.81
CA THR A 202 -51.84 34.95 22.38
C THR A 202 -52.62 35.97 23.22
N PRO A 203 -53.94 36.18 22.95
CA PRO A 203 -54.76 35.54 21.92
C PRO A 203 -54.52 36.08 20.49
N LEU A 204 -54.71 35.22 19.48
CA LEU A 204 -54.65 35.59 18.07
C LEU A 204 -55.87 36.42 17.69
N GLU A 205 -55.69 37.72 17.48
CA GLU A 205 -56.75 38.62 17.00
C GLU A 205 -56.69 38.80 15.47
N PRO A 206 -57.83 38.95 14.77
CA PRO A 206 -57.84 39.30 13.34
C PRO A 206 -57.05 40.59 13.08
N GLY A 207 -56.11 40.54 12.13
CA GLY A 207 -55.21 41.66 11.82
C GLY A 207 -53.94 41.74 12.68
N ALA A 208 -53.76 40.88 13.68
CA ALA A 208 -52.53 40.82 14.45
C ALA A 208 -51.37 40.23 13.61
N PRO A 209 -50.16 40.81 13.68
CA PRO A 209 -49.02 40.32 12.92
C PRO A 209 -48.58 38.93 13.41
N ILE A 210 -48.30 38.02 12.46
CA ILE A 210 -47.61 36.76 12.74
C ILE A 210 -46.11 36.99 12.49
N VAL A 211 -45.28 36.63 13.46
CA VAL A 211 -43.83 36.76 13.37
C VAL A 211 -43.21 35.39 13.12
N PHE A 212 -42.41 35.31 12.05
CA PHE A 212 -41.58 34.14 11.75
C PHE A 212 -40.14 34.45 12.18
N ASP A 213 -39.59 33.60 13.05
CA ASP A 213 -38.20 33.66 13.43
C ASP A 213 -37.49 32.42 12.85
N ALA A 214 -36.60 32.65 11.87
CA ALA A 214 -35.71 31.61 11.35
C ALA A 214 -34.34 31.74 12.02
N HIS A 215 -33.85 30.67 12.63
CA HIS A 215 -32.52 30.63 13.23
C HIS A 215 -31.55 29.79 12.39
N PHE A 216 -30.39 30.37 12.09
CA PHE A 216 -29.30 29.72 11.37
C PHE A 216 -28.05 29.72 12.26
N GLY A 217 -27.65 28.56 12.79
CA GLY A 217 -26.43 28.41 13.61
C GLY A 217 -26.67 27.79 15.00
N GLU A 218 -25.63 27.82 15.85
CA GLU A 218 -25.74 27.55 17.29
C GLU A 218 -25.63 28.87 18.06
N GLY A 219 -26.56 29.16 18.98
CA GLY A 219 -26.51 30.32 19.88
C GLY A 219 -27.71 31.26 19.78
N THR A 220 -27.56 32.49 20.27
CA THR A 220 -28.63 33.50 20.27
C THR A 220 -29.08 33.87 18.84
N PRO A 221 -30.38 34.16 18.60
CA PRO A 221 -30.86 34.40 17.25
C PRO A 221 -30.35 35.71 16.65
N ASP A 222 -29.45 35.60 15.67
CA ASP A 222 -29.07 36.69 14.74
C ASP A 222 -29.77 36.56 13.37
N GLY A 223 -30.88 35.82 13.32
CA GLY A 223 -31.58 35.44 12.10
C GLY A 223 -32.47 36.52 11.47
N VAL A 224 -32.88 36.28 10.22
CA VAL A 224 -33.78 37.13 9.45
C VAL A 224 -35.18 37.09 10.06
N ARG A 225 -35.69 38.25 10.50
CA ARG A 225 -37.06 38.41 11.02
C ARG A 225 -38.00 38.81 9.88
N ALA A 226 -38.96 37.94 9.57
CA ALA A 226 -40.04 38.25 8.63
C ALA A 226 -41.34 38.49 9.41
N VAL A 227 -41.94 39.67 9.19
CA VAL A 227 -43.25 40.03 9.76
C VAL A 227 -44.26 40.01 8.62
N LEU A 228 -45.26 39.15 8.72
CA LEU A 228 -46.39 39.13 7.80
C LEU A 228 -47.62 39.68 8.54
N THR A 229 -48.13 40.81 8.07
CA THR A 229 -49.47 41.30 8.40
C THR A 229 -50.41 40.83 7.32
N ALA A 230 -51.42 40.03 7.68
CA ALA A 230 -52.52 39.74 6.79
C ALA A 230 -53.48 40.93 6.84
N ASP A 231 -53.52 41.73 5.76
CA ASP A 231 -54.61 42.67 5.55
C ASP A 231 -55.88 41.84 5.27
N GLY A 232 -56.90 42.05 6.10
CA GLY A 232 -58.17 41.32 6.07
C GLY A 232 -59.00 41.56 4.80
#